data_AF-A0A286UDU9-F1
#
_entry.id   AF-A0A286UDU9-F1
#
_cell.length_a   1.000
_cell.length_b   1.000
_cell.length_c   1.000
_cell.angle_alpha   90.00
_cell.angle_beta   90.00
_cell.angle_gamma   90.00
#
_symmetry.space_group_name_H-M   'P 1'
#
loop_
_entity.id
_entity.type
_entity.pdbx_description
1 polymer ?
#
loop_
_entity_poly.entity_id
_entity_poly.type
_entity_poly.pdbx_seq_one_letter_code
_entity_poly.pdbx_strand_id
1 'polypeptide(L)'
;MTLGNAVVIHKYTPSSEPPLDRDDLIKQGQDLVEAVEDLTRWRSIRLPSPNGEDGDHSSSTDKSSAVMSPGKLNIYATGLEDIIGSSNLEPFQGTDFSYLLNEYYQGEPKIIENPIVSSNPLDRPRKRKPESVDGSEAGIPKRRRLDRISLHDLIPLPHHFSYPISPVQGAGEEIMKRFPPFSKAPLIARAPYTSENLQKYLRDPYARAGWIVPVHGDLPWTEATFAVMDHRIQEIQDETTNFKPHDSKVNLFNDDHKMVPIMWTPEIFNCFWFDLIEIRKKNTLGAITLSFRSPPVHFTEKEESSFEKTEDLIRIPPPNDSGDLSDKSEGQPRSLKDCSYVKISCDAKLALYVRAVLDAWRTEVDSIDDNTSEETAPRARPHDTDLPKDLNKKKKIRPILGARLILVDEVGCAIGIC
;
A
#
# COMPACT_ATOMS: atom_id res chain seq x y z
N MET A 1 20.17 -42.58 0.01
CA MET A 1 19.63 -41.75 -1.08
C MET A 1 20.34 -40.41 -1.00
N THR A 2 21.33 -40.18 -1.86
CA THR A 2 21.99 -38.88 -1.98
C THR A 2 21.05 -37.97 -2.77
N LEU A 3 20.63 -36.86 -2.16
CA LEU A 3 19.92 -35.79 -2.86
C LEU A 3 20.91 -35.19 -3.87
N GLY A 4 20.70 -35.47 -5.15
CA GLY A 4 21.44 -34.80 -6.22
C GLY A 4 21.06 -33.33 -6.23
N ASN A 5 22.06 -32.44 -6.16
CA ASN A 5 21.83 -31.01 -6.34
C ASN A 5 21.46 -30.77 -7.82
N ALA A 6 20.29 -30.23 -8.07
CA ALA A 6 19.89 -29.79 -9.39
C ALA A 6 20.18 -28.29 -9.54
N VAL A 7 20.91 -27.90 -10.58
CA VAL A 7 21.17 -26.51 -10.93
C VAL A 7 20.30 -26.16 -12.15
N VAL A 8 19.50 -25.11 -12.03
CA VAL A 8 18.67 -24.60 -13.12
C VAL A 8 19.30 -23.30 -13.63
N ILE A 9 19.59 -23.25 -14.93
CA ILE A 9 20.27 -22.12 -15.56
C ILE A 9 19.27 -21.43 -16.48
N HIS A 10 19.00 -20.16 -16.21
CA HIS A 10 18.15 -19.31 -17.04
C HIS A 10 19.03 -18.37 -17.85
N LYS A 11 18.94 -18.45 -19.18
CA LYS A 11 19.57 -17.49 -20.09
C LYS A 11 18.52 -16.55 -20.66
N TYR A 12 18.78 -15.26 -20.54
CA TYR A 12 17.98 -14.21 -21.16
C TYR A 12 18.78 -13.66 -22.33
N THR A 13 18.39 -14.02 -23.55
CA THR A 13 18.98 -13.50 -24.78
C THR A 13 18.12 -12.35 -25.32
N PRO A 14 18.71 -11.21 -25.73
CA PRO A 14 17.98 -10.17 -26.45
C PRO A 14 17.38 -10.73 -27.74
N SER A 15 16.22 -10.23 -28.18
CA SER A 15 15.53 -10.69 -29.40
C SER A 15 16.32 -10.47 -30.70
N SER A 16 17.39 -9.67 -30.65
CA SER A 16 18.29 -9.41 -31.78
C SER A 16 19.36 -10.48 -31.98
N GLU A 17 19.57 -11.36 -31.01
CA GLU A 17 20.57 -12.43 -31.10
C GLU A 17 19.88 -13.77 -31.39
N PRO A 18 20.42 -14.58 -32.33
CA PRO A 18 19.90 -15.92 -32.53
C PRO A 18 20.04 -16.71 -31.22
N PRO A 19 19.03 -17.53 -30.87
CA PRO A 19 19.11 -18.36 -29.68
C PRO A 19 20.35 -19.25 -29.77
N LEU A 20 21.09 -19.35 -28.68
CA LEU A 20 22.22 -20.28 -28.62
C LEU A 20 21.73 -21.69 -28.86
N ASP A 21 22.58 -22.47 -29.53
CA ASP A 21 22.36 -23.89 -29.62
C ASP A 21 22.28 -24.50 -28.21
N ARG A 22 21.43 -25.51 -28.07
CA ARG A 22 21.18 -26.16 -26.78
C ARG A 22 22.47 -26.72 -26.19
N ASP A 23 23.35 -27.26 -27.02
CA ASP A 23 24.60 -27.87 -26.57
C ASP A 23 25.59 -26.80 -26.08
N ASP A 24 25.61 -25.64 -26.73
CA ASP A 24 26.39 -24.48 -26.27
C ASP A 24 25.87 -23.92 -24.94
N LEU A 25 24.54 -23.90 -24.75
CA LEU A 25 23.93 -23.46 -23.50
C LEU A 25 24.27 -24.42 -22.34
N ILE A 26 24.21 -25.73 -22.59
CA ILE A 26 24.58 -26.76 -21.61
C ILE A 26 26.06 -26.64 -21.27
N LYS A 27 26.93 -26.47 -22.27
CA LYS A 27 28.37 -26.30 -22.08
C LYS A 27 28.69 -25.05 -21.26
N GLN A 28 28.11 -23.90 -21.60
CA GLN A 28 28.26 -22.67 -20.81
C GLN A 28 27.79 -22.86 -19.36
N GLY A 29 26.73 -23.63 -19.17
CA GLY A 29 26.23 -23.96 -17.85
C GLY A 29 27.16 -24.85 -17.03
N GLN A 30 27.76 -25.85 -17.68
CA GLN A 30 28.78 -26.71 -17.08
C GLN A 30 30.03 -25.92 -16.71
N ASP A 31 30.54 -25.11 -17.64
CA ASP A 31 31.70 -24.23 -17.42
C ASP A 31 31.47 -23.28 -16.22
N LEU A 32 30.25 -22.76 -16.07
CA LEU A 32 29.88 -21.91 -14.92
C LEU A 32 29.88 -22.67 -13.60
N VAL A 33 29.33 -23.90 -13.59
CA VAL A 33 29.31 -24.74 -12.38
C VAL A 33 30.73 -25.16 -12.00
N GLU A 34 31.56 -25.56 -12.96
CA GLU A 34 32.97 -25.89 -12.73
C GLU A 34 33.77 -24.66 -12.23
N ALA A 35 33.53 -23.48 -12.79
CA ALA A 35 34.16 -22.24 -12.34
C ALA A 35 33.75 -21.83 -10.91
N VAL A 36 32.52 -22.16 -10.49
CA VAL A 36 32.01 -21.91 -9.13
C VAL A 36 32.53 -22.96 -8.15
N GLU A 37 32.72 -24.21 -8.56
CA GLU A 37 33.32 -25.24 -7.71
C GLU A 37 34.82 -24.98 -7.42
N ASP A 38 35.52 -24.23 -8.29
CA ASP A 38 36.92 -23.81 -8.11
C ASP A 38 37.10 -22.51 -7.27
N LEU A 39 36.05 -22.05 -6.56
CA LEU A 39 36.05 -20.83 -5.73
C LEU A 39 37.03 -20.82 -4.54
N THR A 40 37.83 -21.87 -4.32
CA THR A 40 38.93 -21.82 -3.33
C THR A 40 40.12 -20.96 -3.76
N ARG A 41 40.14 -20.43 -5.01
CA ARG A 41 41.32 -19.72 -5.56
C ARG A 41 41.13 -18.28 -6.05
N TRP A 42 39.97 -17.65 -5.88
CA TRP A 42 39.78 -16.28 -6.37
C TRP A 42 40.38 -15.22 -5.41
N ARG A 43 41.55 -14.66 -5.76
CA ARG A 43 41.95 -13.29 -5.40
C ARG A 43 41.49 -12.34 -6.52
N SER A 44 40.95 -11.19 -6.15
CA SER A 44 40.56 -10.09 -7.04
C SER A 44 41.58 -9.84 -8.17
N ILE A 45 41.21 -10.15 -9.41
CA ILE A 45 41.99 -9.79 -10.61
C ILE A 45 41.46 -8.46 -11.14
N ARG A 46 42.33 -7.44 -11.19
CA ARG A 46 42.13 -6.23 -12.00
C ARG A 46 42.43 -6.58 -13.46
N LEU A 47 41.52 -6.28 -14.37
CA LEU A 47 41.70 -6.53 -15.81
C LEU A 47 42.72 -5.54 -16.43
N PRO A 48 43.74 -6.01 -17.16
CA PRO A 48 44.50 -5.17 -18.07
C PRO A 48 43.81 -5.05 -19.45
N SER A 49 44.01 -3.89 -20.06
CA SER A 49 43.54 -3.45 -21.39
C SER A 49 43.93 -4.43 -22.53
N PRO A 50 43.13 -4.53 -23.61
CA PRO A 50 43.41 -5.46 -24.70
C PRO A 50 44.45 -4.86 -25.65
N ASN A 51 45.68 -5.39 -25.61
CA ASN A 51 46.62 -5.50 -26.73
C ASN A 51 47.89 -6.22 -26.23
N GLY A 52 48.21 -7.40 -26.81
CA GLY A 52 49.53 -8.03 -26.69
C GLY A 52 49.53 -9.52 -26.37
N GLU A 53 49.51 -10.32 -27.44
CA GLU A 53 50.31 -11.52 -27.76
C GLU A 53 50.81 -12.53 -26.68
N ASP A 54 50.60 -13.81 -27.06
CA ASP A 54 51.44 -15.01 -26.95
C ASP A 54 51.71 -15.74 -25.62
N GLY A 55 51.48 -17.06 -25.64
CA GLY A 55 52.09 -18.02 -24.72
C GLY A 55 51.40 -19.37 -24.61
N ASP A 56 51.84 -20.34 -25.43
CA ASP A 56 51.60 -21.79 -25.31
C ASP A 56 51.89 -22.34 -23.89
N HIS A 57 51.12 -23.35 -23.44
CA HIS A 57 51.65 -24.58 -22.84
C HIS A 57 50.57 -25.66 -22.63
N SER A 58 51.01 -26.90 -22.81
CA SER A 58 50.28 -28.18 -22.87
C SER A 58 50.17 -28.90 -21.53
N SER A 59 49.15 -29.77 -21.39
CA SER A 59 49.10 -31.10 -20.72
C SER A 59 47.65 -31.41 -20.27
N SER A 60 46.96 -32.37 -20.88
CA SER A 60 46.93 -33.81 -20.56
C SER A 60 46.45 -34.16 -19.15
N THR A 61 45.24 -34.71 -19.03
CA THR A 61 45.02 -36.06 -18.49
C THR A 61 43.56 -36.53 -18.68
N ASP A 62 43.43 -37.78 -19.15
CA ASP A 62 42.22 -38.58 -19.26
C ASP A 62 41.45 -38.78 -17.95
N LYS A 63 40.12 -38.96 -18.03
CA LYS A 63 39.37 -40.09 -17.43
C LYS A 63 37.86 -40.15 -17.80
N SER A 64 37.56 -41.17 -18.60
CA SER A 64 36.40 -42.10 -18.61
C SER A 64 35.07 -41.81 -17.86
N SER A 65 34.00 -41.85 -18.67
CA SER A 65 32.72 -42.61 -18.56
C SER A 65 31.73 -42.41 -17.40
N ALA A 66 30.46 -42.11 -17.72
CA ALA A 66 29.33 -43.05 -17.66
C ALA A 66 27.99 -42.40 -18.09
N VAL A 67 27.12 -43.22 -18.69
CA VAL A 67 25.79 -42.92 -19.26
C VAL A 67 24.68 -43.13 -18.23
N MET A 68 23.62 -42.30 -18.17
CA MET A 68 22.25 -42.73 -17.80
C MET A 68 21.15 -41.85 -18.45
N SER A 69 20.01 -42.51 -18.76
CA SER A 69 18.90 -42.16 -19.68
C SER A 69 17.80 -41.23 -19.10
N PRO A 70 16.83 -40.73 -19.91
CA PRO A 70 15.92 -39.63 -19.54
C PRO A 70 14.60 -40.09 -18.91
N GLY A 71 14.18 -39.41 -17.84
CA GLY A 71 12.81 -39.46 -17.30
C GLY A 71 11.96 -38.33 -17.88
N LYS A 72 10.74 -38.68 -18.33
CA LYS A 72 9.74 -37.78 -18.94
C LYS A 72 9.21 -36.74 -17.94
N LEU A 73 9.15 -35.48 -18.36
CA LEU A 73 8.49 -34.38 -17.66
C LEU A 73 7.05 -34.23 -18.21
N ASN A 74 6.04 -34.30 -17.34
CA ASN A 74 4.66 -33.92 -17.67
C ASN A 74 4.43 -32.47 -17.25
N ILE A 75 4.04 -31.61 -18.19
CA ILE A 75 3.66 -30.22 -17.94
C ILE A 75 2.13 -30.18 -17.91
N TYR A 76 1.55 -29.75 -16.79
CA TYR A 76 0.14 -29.35 -16.72
C TYR A 76 0.08 -27.83 -16.75
N ALA A 77 -0.52 -27.28 -17.81
CA ALA A 77 -0.93 -25.88 -17.85
C ALA A 77 -2.27 -25.76 -17.14
N THR A 78 -2.34 -24.93 -16.09
CA THR A 78 -3.61 -24.48 -15.50
C THR A 78 -3.71 -22.97 -15.65
N GLY A 79 -4.91 -22.51 -16.02
CA GLY A 79 -5.19 -21.21 -16.63
C GLY A 79 -4.89 -19.99 -15.74
N LEU A 80 -4.21 -19.03 -16.36
CA LEU A 80 -3.97 -17.68 -15.87
C LEU A 80 -4.59 -16.72 -16.88
N GLU A 81 -5.77 -16.20 -16.59
CA GLU A 81 -6.40 -15.14 -17.40
C GLU A 81 -5.97 -13.71 -16.99
N ASP A 82 -5.06 -13.54 -16.03
CA ASP A 82 -4.56 -12.22 -15.59
C ASP A 82 -3.04 -12.05 -15.67
N ILE A 83 -2.35 -12.91 -16.42
CA ILE A 83 -1.06 -12.51 -16.98
C ILE A 83 -1.40 -11.67 -18.21
N ILE A 84 -0.98 -10.41 -18.25
CA ILE A 84 -0.92 -9.63 -19.48
C ILE A 84 -0.25 -10.55 -20.50
N GLY A 85 -1.04 -11.13 -21.42
CA GLY A 85 -0.53 -12.08 -22.38
C GLY A 85 0.69 -11.46 -23.03
N SER A 86 1.81 -12.17 -23.06
CA SER A 86 3.04 -11.68 -23.70
C SER A 86 2.82 -11.32 -25.18
N SER A 87 1.68 -11.73 -25.75
CA SER A 87 1.16 -11.33 -27.05
C SER A 87 0.57 -9.91 -27.14
N ASN A 88 0.22 -9.28 -26.01
CA ASN A 88 -0.33 -7.91 -25.93
C ASN A 88 0.67 -6.89 -25.37
N LEU A 89 1.88 -7.32 -25.01
CA LEU A 89 2.97 -6.39 -24.73
C LEU A 89 3.51 -5.90 -26.07
N GLU A 90 3.54 -4.58 -26.29
CA GLU A 90 4.27 -4.04 -27.42
C GLU A 90 5.71 -4.55 -27.37
N PRO A 91 6.29 -4.96 -28.51
CA PRO A 91 7.66 -5.42 -28.56
C PRO A 91 8.56 -4.34 -27.95
N PHE A 92 9.42 -4.76 -27.02
CA PHE A 92 10.34 -3.88 -26.33
C PHE A 92 11.15 -3.05 -27.36
N GLN A 93 10.86 -1.74 -27.46
CA GLN A 93 11.42 -0.87 -28.50
C GLN A 93 12.90 -0.50 -28.26
N GLY A 94 13.52 -1.05 -27.21
CA GLY A 94 14.93 -0.90 -26.91
C GLY A 94 15.19 -0.36 -25.49
N THR A 95 16.44 -0.43 -25.05
CA THR A 95 16.93 0.19 -23.80
C THR A 95 17.14 1.69 -23.93
N ASP A 96 16.70 2.28 -25.04
CA ASP A 96 16.85 3.68 -25.31
C ASP A 96 15.77 4.47 -24.56
N PHE A 97 16.07 4.85 -23.31
CA PHE A 97 15.20 5.70 -22.52
C PHE A 97 15.25 7.18 -22.96
N SER A 98 15.87 7.50 -24.11
CA SER A 98 15.91 8.87 -24.64
C SER A 98 14.53 9.46 -24.86
N TYR A 99 13.50 8.66 -25.14
CA TYR A 99 12.13 9.16 -25.29
C TYR A 99 11.53 9.64 -23.96
N LEU A 100 11.82 8.98 -22.84
CA LEU A 100 11.41 9.43 -21.49
C LEU A 100 12.13 10.71 -21.09
N LEU A 101 13.37 10.89 -21.53
CA LEU A 101 14.10 12.14 -21.36
C LEU A 101 13.57 13.25 -22.28
N ASN A 102 13.21 12.93 -23.53
CA ASN A 102 12.66 13.92 -24.46
C ASN A 102 11.28 14.45 -24.06
N GLU A 103 10.40 13.63 -23.47
CA GLU A 103 9.13 14.13 -22.91
C GLU A 103 9.35 15.10 -21.74
N TYR A 104 10.45 14.94 -20.99
CA TYR A 104 10.79 15.83 -19.88
C TYR A 104 11.46 17.14 -20.33
N TYR A 105 12.11 17.16 -21.49
CA TYR A 105 12.85 18.32 -22.02
C TYR A 105 12.12 19.09 -23.13
N GLN A 106 11.08 18.54 -23.76
CA GLN A 106 10.30 19.27 -24.79
C GLN A 106 9.10 20.05 -24.24
N GLY A 107 8.77 19.89 -22.95
CA GLY A 107 7.95 20.85 -22.25
C GLY A 107 8.83 21.99 -21.74
N GLU A 108 9.05 23.03 -22.54
CA GLU A 108 9.64 24.26 -21.98
C GLU A 108 8.81 24.66 -20.75
N PRO A 109 9.42 24.79 -19.56
CA PRO A 109 8.74 25.48 -18.48
C PRO A 109 8.48 26.88 -18.98
N LYS A 110 7.21 27.22 -19.20
CA LYS A 110 6.80 28.63 -19.22
C LYS A 110 7.13 29.16 -17.84
N ILE A 111 8.35 29.67 -17.69
CA ILE A 111 8.72 30.55 -16.61
C ILE A 111 7.75 31.71 -16.75
N ILE A 112 6.76 31.76 -15.86
CA ILE A 112 6.01 32.97 -15.62
C ILE A 112 7.01 33.89 -14.92
N GLU A 113 7.85 34.55 -15.72
CA GLU A 113 8.55 35.75 -15.32
C GLU A 113 7.44 36.77 -15.03
N ASN A 114 7.13 36.94 -13.74
CA ASN A 114 6.46 38.15 -13.31
C ASN A 114 7.45 39.29 -13.55
N PRO A 115 7.19 40.21 -14.50
CA PRO A 115 8.03 41.39 -14.62
C PRO A 115 7.88 42.17 -13.32
N ILE A 116 9.00 42.39 -12.63
CA ILE A 116 9.12 43.43 -11.61
C ILE A 116 8.96 44.76 -12.34
N VAL A 117 7.71 45.17 -12.54
CA VAL A 117 7.36 46.51 -12.99
C VAL A 117 7.48 47.41 -11.76
N SER A 118 8.64 48.06 -11.67
CA SER A 118 8.75 49.36 -10.99
C SER A 118 7.70 50.30 -11.59
N SER A 119 6.66 50.59 -10.82
CA SER A 119 5.65 51.58 -11.21
C SER A 119 5.70 52.77 -10.26
N ASN A 120 6.17 53.89 -10.82
CA ASN A 120 5.81 55.22 -10.37
C ASN A 120 4.28 55.40 -10.38
N PRO A 121 3.74 56.26 -9.51
CA PRO A 121 2.30 56.42 -9.34
C PRO A 121 1.75 57.33 -10.45
N LEU A 122 0.84 56.80 -11.27
CA LEU A 122 -0.03 57.62 -12.11
C LEU A 122 -1.50 57.27 -11.85
N ASP A 123 -2.24 58.35 -11.59
CA ASP A 123 -3.64 58.46 -11.25
C ASP A 123 -4.56 57.49 -11.97
N ARG A 124 -5.18 56.57 -11.20
CA ARG A 124 -6.39 55.87 -11.63
C ARG A 124 -7.63 56.66 -11.19
N PRO A 125 -8.59 56.89 -12.10
CA PRO A 125 -9.81 57.61 -11.78
C PRO A 125 -10.66 56.82 -10.79
N ARG A 126 -10.99 57.48 -9.66
CA ARG A 126 -11.97 57.05 -8.66
C ARG A 126 -13.28 56.65 -9.35
N LYS A 127 -13.52 55.36 -9.56
CA LYS A 127 -14.85 54.83 -9.84
C LYS A 127 -15.70 54.97 -8.59
N ARG A 128 -16.78 55.72 -8.75
CA ARG A 128 -17.77 56.07 -7.73
C ARG A 128 -18.34 54.80 -7.09
N LYS A 129 -18.31 54.83 -5.76
CA LYS A 129 -19.02 53.94 -4.84
C LYS A 129 -20.53 54.11 -5.12
N PRO A 130 -21.28 53.07 -5.51
CA PRO A 130 -22.73 53.14 -5.47
C PRO A 130 -23.16 53.12 -4.00
N GLU A 131 -23.95 54.11 -3.62
CA GLU A 131 -24.64 54.15 -2.35
C GLU A 131 -25.61 52.96 -2.23
N SER A 132 -25.63 52.45 -1.01
CA SER A 132 -26.45 51.38 -0.46
C SER A 132 -27.93 51.49 -0.83
N VAL A 133 -28.43 50.53 -1.59
CA VAL A 133 -29.84 50.12 -1.50
C VAL A 133 -29.90 48.98 -0.50
N ASP A 134 -30.59 49.25 0.59
CA ASP A 134 -30.87 48.39 1.72
C ASP A 134 -31.79 47.25 1.25
N GLY A 135 -31.19 46.13 0.87
CA GLY A 135 -31.88 44.93 0.41
C GLY A 135 -31.18 43.72 1.02
N SER A 136 -31.75 43.20 2.09
CA SER A 136 -31.25 42.04 2.83
C SER A 136 -31.36 40.75 2.02
N GLU A 137 -30.57 40.61 0.95
CA GLU A 137 -30.34 39.34 0.30
C GLU A 137 -29.37 38.53 1.16
N ALA A 138 -29.90 37.49 1.80
CA ALA A 138 -29.12 36.48 2.51
C ALA A 138 -28.11 35.86 1.53
N GLY A 139 -26.86 36.36 1.57
CA GLY A 139 -25.79 35.88 0.73
C GLY A 139 -25.61 34.38 0.92
N ILE A 140 -25.74 33.63 -0.17
CA ILE A 140 -25.56 32.18 -0.19
C ILE A 140 -24.19 31.88 0.43
N PRO A 141 -24.12 31.09 1.53
CA PRO A 141 -22.85 30.80 2.17
C PRO A 141 -21.94 30.11 1.16
N LYS A 142 -20.79 30.72 0.87
CA LYS A 142 -19.75 30.14 0.02
C LYS A 142 -19.39 28.78 0.62
N ARG A 143 -19.69 27.70 -0.11
CA ARG A 143 -19.33 26.34 0.30
C ARG A 143 -17.82 26.31 0.54
N ARG A 144 -17.41 25.97 1.77
CA ARG A 144 -15.99 25.77 2.10
C ARG A 144 -15.46 24.67 1.18
N ARG A 145 -14.38 24.98 0.44
CA ARG A 145 -13.65 23.96 -0.29
C ARG A 145 -12.99 23.09 0.77
N LEU A 146 -13.44 21.84 0.88
CA LEU A 146 -12.73 20.85 1.70
C LEU A 146 -11.40 20.59 1.01
N ASP A 147 -10.32 21.09 1.59
CA ASP A 147 -8.96 20.75 1.17
C ASP A 147 -8.76 19.26 1.43
N ARG A 148 -8.99 18.46 0.38
CA ARG A 148 -8.75 17.02 0.42
C ARG A 148 -7.26 16.80 0.32
N ILE A 149 -6.60 16.69 1.47
CA ILE A 149 -5.21 16.23 1.54
C ILE A 149 -5.14 14.85 0.88
N SER A 150 -4.29 14.71 -0.13
CA SER A 150 -4.06 13.44 -0.79
C SER A 150 -3.50 12.43 0.22
N LEU A 151 -4.04 11.21 0.22
CA LEU A 151 -3.53 10.13 1.08
C LEU A 151 -2.05 9.79 0.80
N HIS A 152 -1.56 10.09 -0.41
CA HIS A 152 -0.14 9.95 -0.75
C HIS A 152 0.76 10.92 0.02
N ASP A 153 0.26 12.12 0.32
CA ASP A 153 1.04 13.15 1.01
C ASP A 153 1.02 12.98 2.52
N LEU A 154 0.10 12.13 3.02
CA LEU A 154 -0.09 11.89 4.44
C LEU A 154 1.04 11.06 5.06
N ILE A 155 1.66 10.16 4.29
CA ILE A 155 2.77 9.32 4.76
C ILE A 155 4.09 9.70 4.08
N PRO A 156 5.21 9.69 4.83
CA PRO A 156 6.51 10.01 4.27
C PRO A 156 6.94 8.99 3.22
N LEU A 157 7.63 9.48 2.19
CA LEU A 157 8.32 8.63 1.22
C LEU A 157 9.51 7.90 1.88
N PRO A 158 9.83 6.66 1.46
CA PRO A 158 9.18 5.89 0.40
C PRO A 158 7.90 5.17 0.85
N HIS A 159 6.93 5.02 -0.06
CA HIS A 159 5.70 4.24 0.17
C HIS A 159 5.88 2.72 0.02
N HIS A 160 7.08 2.28 -0.37
CA HIS A 160 7.43 0.87 -0.48
C HIS A 160 8.78 0.61 0.20
N PHE A 161 8.78 -0.35 1.12
CA PHE A 161 9.96 -0.86 1.80
C PHE A 161 10.14 -2.34 1.45
N SER A 162 11.08 -2.61 0.54
CA SER A 162 11.42 -3.96 0.08
C SER A 162 11.83 -4.91 1.21
N TYR A 163 11.82 -6.21 0.92
CA TYR A 163 12.36 -7.22 1.82
C TYR A 163 13.84 -6.92 2.16
N PRO A 164 14.27 -7.02 3.43
CA PRO A 164 15.66 -6.78 3.80
C PRO A 164 16.59 -7.81 3.13
N ILE A 165 17.68 -7.34 2.53
CA ILE A 165 18.62 -8.17 1.74
C ILE A 165 19.31 -9.24 2.60
N SER A 166 19.52 -8.96 3.88
CA SER A 166 20.12 -9.89 4.83
C SER A 166 19.12 -10.21 5.94
N PRO A 167 18.25 -11.22 5.77
CA PRO A 167 17.40 -11.67 6.85
C PRO A 167 18.29 -12.22 7.97
N VAL A 168 18.09 -11.73 9.19
CA VAL A 168 18.76 -12.27 10.37
C VAL A 168 18.32 -13.72 10.54
N GLN A 169 19.25 -14.65 10.35
CA GLN A 169 18.99 -16.08 10.50
C GLN A 169 18.43 -16.35 11.90
N GLY A 170 17.34 -17.13 11.97
CA GLY A 170 16.69 -17.48 13.23
C GLY A 170 15.69 -16.46 13.81
N ALA A 171 15.60 -15.24 13.26
CA ALA A 171 14.64 -14.24 13.77
C ALA A 171 13.19 -14.75 13.77
N GLY A 172 12.80 -15.48 12.71
CA GLY A 172 11.48 -16.10 12.61
C GLY A 172 11.18 -17.08 13.75
N GLU A 173 12.15 -17.91 14.15
CA GLU A 173 11.96 -18.87 15.24
C GLU A 173 11.86 -18.19 16.59
N GLU A 174 12.59 -17.10 16.78
CA GLU A 174 12.52 -16.31 18.00
C GLU A 174 11.14 -15.68 18.18
N ILE A 175 10.51 -15.24 17.10
CA ILE A 175 9.15 -14.67 17.11
C ILE A 175 8.12 -15.70 17.54
N MET A 176 8.21 -16.89 16.95
CA MET A 176 7.32 -18.00 17.29
C MET A 176 7.43 -18.41 18.77
N LYS A 177 8.59 -18.19 19.40
CA LYS A 177 8.80 -18.41 20.83
C LYS A 177 8.26 -17.29 21.71
N ARG A 178 8.32 -16.04 21.23
CA ARG A 178 7.96 -14.83 22.01
C ARG A 178 6.45 -14.54 22.00
N PHE A 179 5.78 -14.80 20.89
CA PHE A 179 4.38 -14.44 20.71
C PHE A 179 3.57 -15.65 20.26
N PRO A 180 2.36 -15.89 20.81
CA PRO A 180 1.46 -16.90 20.24
C PRO A 180 0.91 -16.42 18.89
N PRO A 181 0.58 -17.35 17.96
CA PRO A 181 -0.13 -16.98 16.75
C PRO A 181 -1.53 -16.44 17.06
N PHE A 182 -2.06 -15.59 16.18
CA PHE A 182 -3.41 -15.05 16.32
C PHE A 182 -4.45 -16.18 16.41
N SER A 183 -5.28 -16.12 17.45
CA SER A 183 -6.26 -17.16 17.81
C SER A 183 -7.64 -16.62 18.19
N LYS A 184 -7.84 -15.29 18.13
CA LYS A 184 -9.14 -14.67 18.48
C LYS A 184 -10.24 -14.99 17.47
N ALA A 185 -9.88 -15.24 16.21
CA ALA A 185 -10.77 -15.69 15.17
C ALA A 185 -10.08 -16.75 14.30
N PRO A 186 -10.82 -17.77 13.80
CA PRO A 186 -10.27 -18.76 12.90
C PRO A 186 -9.96 -18.13 11.54
N LEU A 187 -8.88 -18.58 10.90
CA LEU A 187 -8.56 -18.21 9.53
C LEU A 187 -9.49 -18.97 8.56
N ILE A 188 -10.39 -18.25 7.90
CA ILE A 188 -11.34 -18.81 6.94
C ILE A 188 -10.67 -18.81 5.57
N ALA A 189 -10.51 -19.98 4.96
CA ALA A 189 -9.91 -20.10 3.64
C ALA A 189 -10.81 -19.52 2.54
N ARG A 190 -10.20 -18.96 1.50
CA ARG A 190 -10.90 -18.41 0.33
C ARG A 190 -10.51 -19.19 -0.92
N ALA A 191 -11.49 -19.47 -1.78
CA ALA A 191 -11.25 -20.15 -3.05
C ALA A 191 -10.19 -19.40 -3.89
N PRO A 192 -9.26 -20.11 -4.55
CA PRO A 192 -9.23 -21.56 -4.76
C PRO A 192 -8.64 -22.38 -3.59
N TYR A 193 -8.21 -21.74 -2.50
CA TYR A 193 -7.63 -22.44 -1.36
C TYR A 193 -8.71 -23.14 -0.52
N THR A 194 -8.49 -24.42 -0.27
CA THR A 194 -9.20 -25.17 0.78
C THR A 194 -8.52 -24.93 2.13
N SER A 195 -9.20 -25.26 3.23
CA SER A 195 -8.60 -25.17 4.57
C SER A 195 -7.29 -25.98 4.68
N GLU A 196 -7.25 -27.18 4.09
CA GLU A 196 -6.04 -28.03 4.07
C GLU A 196 -4.90 -27.41 3.27
N ASN A 197 -5.19 -26.93 2.05
CA ASN A 197 -4.18 -26.30 1.19
C ASN A 197 -3.64 -25.01 1.81
N LEU A 198 -4.49 -24.23 2.47
CA LEU A 198 -4.08 -23.03 3.20
C LEU A 198 -3.14 -23.39 4.36
N GLN A 199 -3.44 -24.45 5.13
CA GLN A 199 -2.54 -24.90 6.20
C GLN A 199 -1.20 -25.40 5.65
N LYS A 200 -1.19 -26.11 4.52
CA LYS A 200 0.04 -26.51 3.84
C LYS A 200 0.85 -25.29 3.40
N TYR A 201 0.17 -24.30 2.78
CA TYR A 201 0.77 -23.05 2.34
C TYR A 201 1.39 -22.25 3.49
N LEU A 202 0.69 -22.14 4.62
CA LEU A 202 1.21 -21.46 5.82
C LEU A 202 2.40 -22.19 6.47
N ARG A 203 2.61 -23.48 6.18
CA ARG A 203 3.77 -24.23 6.71
C ARG A 203 4.97 -24.20 5.77
N ASP A 204 4.79 -23.75 4.53
CA ASP A 204 5.86 -23.70 3.55
C ASP A 204 6.88 -22.60 3.94
N PRO A 205 8.15 -22.94 4.18
CA PRO A 205 9.16 -21.95 4.56
C PRO A 205 9.55 -21.00 3.42
N TYR A 206 9.17 -21.30 2.18
CA TYR A 206 9.47 -20.48 0.99
C TYR A 206 8.26 -19.65 0.52
N ALA A 207 7.06 -20.00 0.97
CA ALA A 207 5.86 -19.25 0.64
C ALA A 207 5.84 -17.89 1.34
N ARG A 208 5.29 -16.88 0.67
CA ARG A 208 5.13 -15.52 1.20
C ARG A 208 3.68 -15.09 1.15
N ALA A 209 3.19 -14.55 2.25
CA ALA A 209 1.82 -14.06 2.36
C ALA A 209 1.81 -12.58 2.76
N GLY A 210 0.72 -11.87 2.47
CA GLY A 210 0.56 -10.47 2.84
C GLY A 210 -0.78 -10.16 3.48
N TRP A 211 -0.78 -9.42 4.58
CA TRP A 211 -1.99 -8.84 5.14
C TRP A 211 -2.34 -7.54 4.44
N ILE A 212 -3.61 -7.38 4.07
CA ILE A 212 -4.17 -6.13 3.55
C ILE A 212 -4.91 -5.41 4.67
N VAL A 213 -4.40 -4.23 5.04
CA VAL A 213 -5.03 -3.32 6.00
C VAL A 213 -5.65 -2.16 5.22
N PRO A 214 -6.99 -2.07 5.14
CA PRO A 214 -7.63 -0.99 4.41
C PRO A 214 -7.45 0.34 5.14
N VAL A 215 -7.22 1.40 4.36
CA VAL A 215 -7.02 2.78 4.82
C VAL A 215 -8.19 3.66 4.41
N HIS A 216 -8.71 3.47 3.21
CA HIS A 216 -9.87 4.20 2.73
C HIS A 216 -10.60 3.38 1.66
N GLY A 217 -11.93 3.30 1.81
CA GLY A 217 -12.81 2.57 0.90
C GLY A 217 -13.04 1.12 1.32
N ASP A 218 -13.63 0.39 0.38
CA ASP A 218 -14.09 -0.97 0.59
C ASP A 218 -13.20 -1.93 -0.20
N LEU A 219 -12.76 -3.00 0.45
CA LEU A 219 -12.04 -4.07 -0.23
C LEU A 219 -13.01 -4.89 -1.11
N PRO A 220 -12.50 -5.60 -2.13
CA PRO A 220 -13.33 -6.41 -3.04
C PRO A 220 -14.00 -7.62 -2.36
N TRP A 221 -13.61 -7.93 -1.12
CA TRP A 221 -14.18 -9.02 -0.34
C TRP A 221 -15.21 -8.47 0.64
N THR A 222 -16.48 -8.84 0.46
CA THR A 222 -17.63 -8.39 1.27
C THR A 222 -17.48 -8.65 2.77
N GLU A 223 -16.68 -9.64 3.12
CA GLU A 223 -16.41 -10.03 4.50
C GLU A 223 -15.27 -9.23 5.16
N ALA A 224 -14.51 -8.45 4.38
CA ALA A 224 -13.41 -7.64 4.88
C ALA A 224 -13.93 -6.33 5.48
N THR A 225 -13.36 -5.93 6.60
CA THR A 225 -13.75 -4.66 7.23
C THR A 225 -13.29 -3.50 6.37
N PHE A 226 -14.20 -2.61 6.02
CA PHE A 226 -13.87 -1.41 5.26
C PHE A 226 -13.24 -0.33 6.14
N ALA A 227 -12.65 0.69 5.52
CA ALA A 227 -11.97 1.76 6.22
C ALA A 227 -12.43 3.14 5.75
N VAL A 228 -12.49 4.08 6.69
CA VAL A 228 -12.87 5.45 6.44
C VAL A 228 -11.76 6.36 6.96
N MET A 229 -11.29 7.27 6.10
CA MET A 229 -10.40 8.35 6.51
C MET A 229 -11.24 9.55 6.92
N ASP A 230 -11.23 9.86 8.21
CA ASP A 230 -11.89 11.03 8.76
C ASP A 230 -10.90 12.20 8.83
N HIS A 231 -11.06 13.14 7.88
CA HIS A 231 -10.29 14.38 7.83
C HIS A 231 -10.84 15.45 8.80
N ARG A 232 -12.03 15.23 9.39
CA ARG A 232 -12.76 16.25 10.16
C ARG A 232 -12.36 16.34 11.61
N ILE A 233 -11.52 15.44 12.14
CA ILE A 233 -11.12 15.50 13.56
C ILE A 233 -10.37 16.81 13.90
N GLN A 234 -9.86 17.56 12.91
CA GLN A 234 -9.37 18.92 13.13
C GLN A 234 -10.50 19.97 13.24
N GLU A 235 -11.65 19.77 12.61
CA GLU A 235 -12.78 20.72 12.59
C GLU A 235 -13.86 20.43 13.65
N ILE A 236 -13.98 19.20 14.17
CA ILE A 236 -14.86 18.86 15.30
C ILE A 236 -14.21 19.30 16.63
N GLN A 237 -13.55 20.46 16.63
CA GLN A 237 -13.20 21.18 17.86
C GLN A 237 -14.36 22.06 18.36
N ASP A 238 -15.38 22.34 17.52
CA ASP A 238 -16.41 23.33 17.85
C ASP A 238 -17.86 22.81 17.93
N GLU A 239 -18.19 21.61 17.44
CA GLU A 239 -19.59 21.15 17.39
C GLU A 239 -19.75 19.71 17.88
N THR A 240 -20.11 19.57 19.16
CA THR A 240 -20.93 18.57 19.92
C THR A 240 -21.42 17.24 19.30
N THR A 241 -20.86 16.77 18.19
CA THR A 241 -21.11 15.42 17.69
C THR A 241 -20.43 14.46 18.65
N ASN A 242 -21.26 13.78 19.44
CA ASN A 242 -20.90 12.71 20.37
C ASN A 242 -20.24 11.52 19.64
N PHE A 243 -19.07 11.73 19.05
CA PHE A 243 -18.20 10.67 18.57
C PHE A 243 -17.56 10.05 19.81
N LYS A 244 -18.36 9.29 20.58
CA LYS A 244 -17.83 8.45 21.67
C LYS A 244 -17.00 7.38 20.97
N PRO A 245 -15.65 7.48 20.99
CA PRO A 245 -14.81 6.46 20.38
C PRO A 245 -15.16 5.19 21.12
N HIS A 246 -15.73 4.22 20.40
CA HIS A 246 -16.42 3.07 20.95
C HIS A 246 -15.73 2.59 22.23
N ASP A 247 -16.31 2.92 23.39
CA ASP A 247 -15.79 2.42 24.65
C ASP A 247 -15.79 0.90 24.50
N SER A 248 -14.63 0.30 24.74
CA SER A 248 -14.20 -1.02 24.28
C SER A 248 -14.98 -2.20 24.90
N LYS A 249 -16.15 -1.92 25.46
CA LYS A 249 -17.06 -2.85 26.14
C LYS A 249 -18.32 -3.13 25.34
N VAL A 250 -18.46 -2.63 24.12
CA VAL A 250 -19.56 -3.08 23.27
C VAL A 250 -19.24 -4.50 22.84
N ASN A 251 -20.00 -5.44 23.40
CA ASN A 251 -19.94 -6.86 23.07
C ASN A 251 -20.09 -7.00 21.56
N LEU A 252 -18.96 -7.24 20.87
CA LEU A 252 -18.84 -7.46 19.42
C LEU A 252 -19.62 -8.72 18.92
N PHE A 253 -20.48 -9.30 19.76
CA PHE A 253 -21.18 -10.55 19.52
C PHE A 253 -22.70 -10.45 19.70
N ASN A 254 -23.27 -9.24 19.88
CA ASN A 254 -24.73 -9.10 19.95
C ASN A 254 -25.34 -8.97 18.53
N ASP A 255 -25.80 -10.11 18.01
CA ASP A 255 -26.80 -10.44 16.95
C ASP A 255 -27.02 -9.58 15.69
N ASP A 256 -26.70 -8.29 15.65
CA ASP A 256 -26.68 -7.51 14.42
C ASP A 256 -25.23 -7.41 13.94
N HIS A 257 -24.84 -8.27 12.99
CA HIS A 257 -23.51 -8.41 12.37
C HIS A 257 -23.02 -7.16 11.59
N LYS A 258 -23.33 -5.95 12.04
CA LYS A 258 -22.89 -4.72 11.40
C LYS A 258 -21.39 -4.55 11.64
N MET A 259 -20.62 -4.72 10.57
CA MET A 259 -19.17 -4.51 10.59
C MET A 259 -18.87 -3.05 10.93
N VAL A 260 -18.08 -2.83 11.99
CA VAL A 260 -17.63 -1.50 12.39
C VAL A 260 -16.45 -1.11 11.49
N PRO A 261 -16.49 0.03 10.78
CA PRO A 261 -15.38 0.46 9.94
C PRO A 261 -14.10 0.72 10.74
N ILE A 262 -12.96 0.51 10.10
CA ILE A 262 -11.68 1.02 10.60
C ILE A 262 -11.68 2.55 10.41
N MET A 263 -11.72 3.28 11.51
CA MET A 263 -11.67 4.74 11.49
C MET A 263 -10.22 5.22 11.56
N TRP A 264 -9.77 5.86 10.49
CA TRP A 264 -8.45 6.50 10.41
C TRP A 264 -8.57 8.00 10.53
N THR A 265 -7.62 8.61 11.22
CA THR A 265 -7.31 10.04 11.08
C THR A 265 -5.94 10.18 10.43
N PRO A 266 -5.61 11.35 9.88
CA PRO A 266 -4.26 11.68 9.43
C PRO A 266 -3.18 11.30 10.45
N GLU A 267 -3.37 11.69 11.71
CA GLU A 267 -2.43 11.44 12.80
C GLU A 267 -2.30 9.94 13.12
N ILE A 268 -3.42 9.25 13.33
CA ILE A 268 -3.44 7.82 13.68
C ILE A 268 -2.81 6.97 12.58
N PHE A 269 -3.12 7.27 11.32
CA PHE A 269 -2.55 6.55 10.18
C PHE A 269 -1.04 6.79 10.06
N ASN A 270 -0.57 8.02 10.32
CA ASN A 270 0.85 8.32 10.30
C ASN A 270 1.59 7.57 11.43
N CYS A 271 1.04 7.55 12.65
CA CYS A 271 1.57 6.72 13.75
C CYS A 271 1.64 5.24 13.36
N PHE A 272 0.57 4.70 12.77
CA PHE A 272 0.54 3.32 12.30
C PHE A 272 1.66 3.02 11.29
N TRP A 273 1.84 3.89 10.30
CA TRP A 273 2.87 3.73 9.28
C TRP A 273 4.28 3.78 9.87
N PHE A 274 4.56 4.75 10.75
CA PHE A 274 5.86 4.85 11.42
C PHE A 274 6.16 3.64 12.30
N ASP A 275 5.18 3.15 13.06
CA ASP A 275 5.34 1.96 13.89
C ASP A 275 5.65 0.72 13.05
N LEU A 276 5.00 0.54 11.90
CA LEU A 276 5.34 -0.54 10.97
C LEU A 276 6.78 -0.44 10.46
N ILE A 277 7.24 0.76 10.11
CA ILE A 277 8.63 1.00 9.71
C ILE A 277 9.59 0.67 10.85
N GLU A 278 9.27 1.07 12.09
CA GLU A 278 10.08 0.73 13.26
C GLU A 278 10.14 -0.78 13.52
N ILE A 279 8.99 -1.45 13.47
CA ILE A 279 8.86 -2.91 13.64
C ILE A 279 9.76 -3.63 12.62
N ARG A 280 9.73 -3.17 11.36
CA ARG A 280 10.58 -3.66 10.28
C ARG A 280 12.07 -3.40 10.57
N LYS A 281 12.45 -2.18 10.94
CA LYS A 281 13.84 -1.80 11.26
C LYS A 281 14.42 -2.65 12.40
N LYS A 282 13.60 -2.91 13.42
CA LYS A 282 13.95 -3.74 14.58
C LYS A 282 13.91 -5.25 14.28
N ASN A 283 13.46 -5.65 13.08
CA ASN A 283 13.29 -7.04 12.64
C ASN A 283 12.48 -7.90 13.64
N THR A 284 11.54 -7.27 14.34
CA THR A 284 10.78 -7.91 15.44
C THR A 284 9.73 -8.89 14.96
N LEU A 285 9.29 -8.79 13.70
CA LEU A 285 8.37 -9.73 13.03
C LEU A 285 9.05 -10.50 11.91
N GLY A 286 10.39 -10.52 11.94
CA GLY A 286 11.20 -11.08 10.89
C GLY A 286 11.23 -10.12 9.72
N ALA A 287 11.66 -10.65 8.58
CA ALA A 287 11.80 -9.87 7.38
C ALA A 287 10.41 -9.59 6.78
N ILE A 288 9.93 -8.36 6.96
CA ILE A 288 8.66 -7.89 6.39
C ILE A 288 8.90 -6.86 5.28
N THR A 289 8.06 -6.91 4.27
CA THR A 289 7.93 -5.91 3.19
C THR A 289 6.69 -5.08 3.47
N LEU A 290 6.81 -3.76 3.34
CA LEU A 290 5.70 -2.83 3.53
C LEU A 290 5.42 -2.12 2.20
N SER A 291 4.16 -2.03 1.80
CA SER A 291 3.76 -1.14 0.72
C SER A 291 2.45 -0.43 1.05
N PHE A 292 2.36 0.83 0.67
CA PHE A 292 1.11 1.58 0.65
C PHE A 292 0.67 1.76 -0.80
N ARG A 293 -0.61 1.50 -1.07
CA ARG A 293 -1.24 1.73 -2.37
C ARG A 293 -2.43 2.64 -2.17
N SER A 294 -2.52 3.67 -3.01
CA SER A 294 -3.73 4.49 -3.17
C SER A 294 -4.31 4.24 -4.57
N PRO A 295 -5.63 4.32 -4.76
CA PRO A 295 -6.21 4.42 -6.09
C PRO A 295 -5.57 5.58 -6.85
N PRO A 296 -5.33 5.44 -8.17
CA PRO A 296 -4.98 6.59 -8.99
C PRO A 296 -6.08 7.63 -8.83
N VAL A 297 -5.70 8.87 -8.55
CA VAL A 297 -6.64 9.98 -8.56
C VAL A 297 -6.99 10.19 -10.02
N HIS A 298 -8.07 9.55 -10.47
CA HIS A 298 -8.71 9.95 -11.72
C HIS A 298 -9.25 11.34 -11.45
N PHE A 299 -8.46 12.36 -11.79
CA PHE A 299 -8.95 13.71 -12.02
C PHE A 299 -9.87 13.58 -13.22
N THR A 300 -11.09 13.12 -13.00
CA THR A 300 -12.19 13.52 -13.85
C THR A 300 -12.30 15.02 -13.62
N GLU A 301 -11.53 15.77 -14.40
CA GLU A 301 -11.89 17.10 -14.84
C GLU A 301 -13.25 16.95 -15.54
N LYS A 302 -14.31 16.75 -14.75
CA LYS A 302 -15.61 17.23 -15.14
C LYS A 302 -15.44 18.73 -15.10
N GLU A 303 -14.91 19.24 -16.20
CA GLU A 303 -15.01 20.63 -16.58
C GLU A 303 -16.42 21.07 -16.20
N GLU A 304 -16.50 22.06 -15.32
CA GLU A 304 -17.71 22.85 -15.12
C GLU A 304 -18.01 23.68 -16.41
N SER A 305 -17.83 23.11 -17.61
CA SER A 305 -18.02 23.73 -18.92
C SER A 305 -19.49 23.73 -19.37
N SER A 306 -20.42 23.94 -18.43
CA SER A 306 -21.81 24.25 -18.77
C SER A 306 -22.46 25.22 -17.78
N PHE A 307 -21.77 26.32 -17.52
CA PHE A 307 -22.41 27.60 -17.19
C PHE A 307 -22.37 28.55 -18.40
N GLU A 308 -22.65 28.05 -19.61
CA GLU A 308 -23.10 28.91 -20.68
C GLU A 308 -24.61 28.74 -20.86
N LYS A 309 -25.32 29.74 -20.30
CA LYS A 309 -26.56 30.35 -20.81
C LYS A 309 -27.41 29.46 -21.74
N THR A 310 -28.51 28.94 -21.20
CA THR A 310 -29.76 28.92 -21.96
C THR A 310 -30.90 29.22 -20.99
N GLU A 311 -31.22 30.50 -20.87
CA GLU A 311 -32.60 30.91 -20.57
C GLU A 311 -33.51 30.30 -21.64
N ASP A 312 -34.74 29.95 -21.26
CA ASP A 312 -35.82 29.41 -22.10
C ASP A 312 -35.83 27.90 -22.39
N LEU A 313 -36.38 27.11 -21.47
CA LEU A 313 -37.79 26.68 -21.57
C LEU A 313 -38.16 25.71 -20.43
N ILE A 314 -39.28 26.03 -19.81
CA ILE A 314 -40.02 25.25 -18.82
C ILE A 314 -40.27 23.83 -19.36
N ARG A 315 -39.48 22.85 -18.91
CA ARG A 315 -39.88 21.44 -18.92
C ARG A 315 -40.02 20.96 -17.49
N ILE A 316 -41.27 21.00 -17.04
CA ILE A 316 -41.75 20.33 -15.83
C ILE A 316 -41.31 18.85 -15.92
N PRO A 317 -40.43 18.37 -15.02
CA PRO A 317 -40.14 16.95 -14.91
C PRO A 317 -41.42 16.21 -14.48
N PRO A 318 -41.74 15.05 -15.07
CA PRO A 318 -42.91 14.28 -14.66
C PRO A 318 -42.78 13.86 -13.19
N PRO A 319 -43.86 13.96 -12.40
CA PRO A 319 -43.91 13.49 -11.02
C PRO A 319 -44.07 11.97 -11.02
N ASN A 320 -42.99 11.23 -11.23
CA ASN A 320 -42.98 9.78 -11.07
C ASN A 320 -42.16 9.36 -9.85
N ASP A 321 -42.90 8.79 -8.91
CA ASP A 321 -42.54 7.81 -7.88
C ASP A 321 -41.41 8.14 -6.89
N SER A 322 -41.88 8.46 -5.68
CA SER A 322 -41.44 7.89 -4.40
C SER A 322 -40.29 6.86 -4.47
N GLY A 323 -39.07 7.34 -4.29
CA GLY A 323 -38.46 7.23 -2.97
C GLY A 323 -37.92 5.86 -2.54
N ASP A 324 -37.35 5.07 -3.45
CA ASP A 324 -36.44 3.99 -3.07
C ASP A 324 -35.01 4.34 -3.48
N LEU A 325 -34.29 5.01 -2.57
CA LEU A 325 -32.90 5.43 -2.73
C LEU A 325 -31.89 4.33 -2.32
N SER A 326 -32.34 3.08 -2.12
CA SER A 326 -31.49 2.02 -1.55
C SER A 326 -30.93 1.00 -2.55
N ASP A 327 -31.28 1.04 -3.84
CA ASP A 327 -31.01 -0.09 -4.73
C ASP A 327 -30.27 0.29 -6.02
N LYS A 328 -29.14 0.99 -5.89
CA LYS A 328 -28.26 1.28 -7.05
C LYS A 328 -26.85 0.75 -6.83
N SER A 329 -26.64 -0.40 -7.47
CA SER A 329 -25.38 -1.09 -7.81
C SER A 329 -24.86 -2.15 -6.83
N GLU A 330 -25.67 -3.15 -6.48
CA GLU A 330 -25.19 -4.43 -5.91
C GLU A 330 -24.35 -5.28 -6.91
N GLY A 331 -24.17 -4.83 -8.16
CA GLY A 331 -23.74 -5.72 -9.24
C GLY A 331 -22.26 -5.70 -9.67
N GLN A 332 -21.49 -4.65 -9.37
CA GLN A 332 -20.12 -4.57 -9.90
C GLN A 332 -19.11 -5.04 -8.86
N PRO A 333 -18.31 -6.10 -9.15
CA PRO A 333 -17.24 -6.50 -8.26
C PRO A 333 -16.28 -5.31 -8.09
N ARG A 334 -16.17 -4.84 -6.84
CA ARG A 334 -15.25 -3.76 -6.49
C ARG A 334 -13.84 -4.21 -6.85
N SER A 335 -12.98 -3.30 -7.32
CA SER A 335 -11.59 -3.61 -7.59
C SER A 335 -10.73 -3.28 -6.39
N LEU A 336 -9.68 -4.06 -6.14
CA LEU A 336 -8.65 -3.67 -5.18
C LEU A 336 -7.99 -2.32 -5.57
N LYS A 337 -8.09 -1.92 -6.84
CA LYS A 337 -7.61 -0.64 -7.36
C LYS A 337 -8.41 0.55 -6.84
N ASP A 338 -9.63 0.35 -6.33
CA ASP A 338 -10.52 1.42 -5.87
C ASP A 338 -10.36 1.71 -4.37
N CYS A 339 -9.53 0.93 -3.67
CA CYS A 339 -9.29 1.02 -2.23
C CYS A 339 -7.86 1.49 -1.95
N SER A 340 -7.68 2.38 -0.98
CA SER A 340 -6.37 2.66 -0.40
C SER A 340 -6.08 1.63 0.68
N TYR A 341 -4.89 1.02 0.66
CA TYR A 341 -4.53 0.00 1.63
C TYR A 341 -3.03 -0.06 1.89
N VAL A 342 -2.67 -0.60 3.05
CA VAL A 342 -1.30 -1.01 3.40
C VAL A 342 -1.20 -2.53 3.24
N LYS A 343 -0.22 -3.01 2.46
CA LYS A 343 0.13 -4.44 2.37
C LYS A 343 1.39 -4.71 3.20
N ILE A 344 1.28 -5.67 4.11
CA ILE A 344 2.39 -6.13 4.96
C ILE A 344 2.72 -7.56 4.55
N SER A 345 3.76 -7.74 3.75
CA SER A 345 4.17 -9.06 3.24
C SER A 345 5.25 -9.68 4.13
N CYS A 346 5.13 -10.96 4.41
CA CYS A 346 5.98 -11.73 5.32
C CYS A 346 6.09 -13.19 4.85
N ASP A 347 6.94 -13.98 5.48
CA ASP A 347 6.94 -15.44 5.28
C ASP A 347 5.59 -16.02 5.71
N ALA A 348 5.03 -16.95 4.94
CA ALA A 348 3.68 -17.48 5.18
C ALA A 348 3.53 -18.09 6.60
N LYS A 349 4.58 -18.76 7.10
CA LYS A 349 4.64 -19.29 8.47
C LYS A 349 4.56 -18.24 9.58
N LEU A 350 4.87 -16.98 9.28
CA LEU A 350 4.80 -15.87 10.22
C LEU A 350 3.49 -15.07 10.12
N ALA A 351 2.64 -15.35 9.12
CA ALA A 351 1.44 -14.56 8.84
C ALA A 351 0.52 -14.38 10.07
N LEU A 352 0.23 -15.46 10.80
CA LEU A 352 -0.63 -15.37 11.99
C LEU A 352 0.02 -14.64 13.18
N TYR A 353 1.34 -14.57 13.24
CA TYR A 353 2.06 -13.78 14.26
C TYR A 353 2.02 -12.29 13.91
N VAL A 354 2.21 -11.95 12.62
CA VAL A 354 2.02 -10.58 12.12
C VAL A 354 0.58 -10.11 12.40
N ARG A 355 -0.42 -10.97 12.18
CA ARG A 355 -1.82 -10.67 12.50
C ARG A 355 -2.03 -10.35 13.98
N ALA A 356 -1.41 -11.13 14.88
CA ALA A 356 -1.50 -10.90 16.32
C ALA A 356 -0.93 -9.53 16.72
N VAL A 357 0.16 -9.09 16.08
CA VAL A 357 0.72 -7.76 16.33
C VAL A 357 -0.16 -6.64 15.78
N LEU A 358 -0.77 -6.82 14.61
CA LEU A 358 -1.74 -5.86 14.08
C LEU A 358 -2.97 -5.69 14.97
N ASP A 359 -3.49 -6.79 15.52
CA ASP A 359 -4.61 -6.76 16.46
C ASP A 359 -4.23 -6.15 17.83
N ALA A 360 -2.97 -6.32 18.25
CA ALA A 360 -2.45 -5.72 19.48
C ALA A 360 -2.07 -4.24 19.33
N TRP A 361 -1.90 -3.75 18.11
CA TRP A 361 -1.47 -2.39 17.82
C TRP A 361 -2.43 -1.36 18.42
N ARG A 362 -1.85 -0.32 19.02
CA ARG A 362 -2.56 0.79 19.64
C ARG A 362 -1.69 2.03 19.57
N THR A 363 -2.31 3.18 19.44
CA THR A 363 -1.64 4.48 19.54
C THR A 363 -2.29 5.33 20.63
N GLU A 364 -1.56 6.34 21.08
CA GLU A 364 -2.03 7.36 22.02
C GLU A 364 -2.25 8.65 21.25
N VAL A 365 -3.46 9.18 21.29
CA VAL A 365 -3.82 10.49 20.71
C VAL A 365 -4.16 11.42 21.87
N ASP A 366 -3.72 12.66 21.80
CA ASP A 366 -4.06 13.66 22.80
C ASP A 366 -5.59 13.84 22.83
N SER A 367 -6.24 13.58 23.97
CA SER A 367 -7.66 13.91 24.06
C SER A 367 -7.77 15.41 24.15
N ILE A 368 -8.45 16.01 23.17
CA ILE A 368 -8.96 17.36 23.32
C ILE A 368 -10.08 17.19 24.33
N ASP A 369 -9.73 17.32 25.61
CA ASP A 369 -10.70 17.28 26.68
C ASP A 369 -11.69 18.41 26.38
N ASP A 370 -12.92 18.02 26.06
CA ASP A 370 -14.09 18.88 25.90
C ASP A 370 -14.36 19.52 27.26
N ASN A 371 -13.49 20.46 27.65
CA ASN A 371 -13.56 21.25 28.86
C ASN A 371 -14.66 22.32 28.73
N THR A 372 -15.70 22.04 27.95
CA THR A 372 -17.04 22.60 28.14
C THR A 372 -17.66 21.99 29.41
N SER A 373 -16.93 22.10 30.51
CA SER A 373 -17.53 22.08 31.83
C SER A 373 -18.42 23.31 31.85
N GLU A 374 -19.72 23.11 31.66
CA GLU A 374 -20.75 24.09 31.98
C GLU A 374 -20.33 24.82 33.25
N GLU A 375 -19.95 26.08 33.07
CA GLU A 375 -19.58 27.04 34.09
C GLU A 375 -20.80 27.26 34.99
N THR A 376 -21.08 26.28 35.84
CA THR A 376 -22.18 26.31 36.79
C THR A 376 -21.71 27.05 38.02
N ALA A 377 -21.63 28.38 37.87
CA ALA A 377 -21.65 29.44 38.89
C ALA A 377 -20.63 29.39 40.06
N PRO A 378 -20.10 30.56 40.46
CA PRO A 378 -18.97 30.66 41.38
C PRO A 378 -19.42 30.46 42.83
N ARG A 379 -18.91 29.41 43.50
CA ARG A 379 -18.83 29.38 44.97
C ARG A 379 -17.41 29.75 45.39
N ALA A 380 -17.25 31.05 45.68
CA ALA A 380 -16.05 31.62 46.25
C ALA A 380 -15.58 30.84 47.49
N ARG A 381 -14.42 30.21 47.39
CA ARG A 381 -13.55 29.92 48.54
C ARG A 381 -12.10 30.24 48.15
N PRO A 382 -11.46 31.18 48.85
CA PRO A 382 -10.04 31.47 48.68
C PRO A 382 -9.20 30.50 49.53
N HIS A 383 -7.95 30.30 49.12
CA HIS A 383 -6.89 29.50 49.76
C HIS A 383 -6.91 27.98 49.55
N ASP A 384 -6.21 27.50 48.53
CA ASP A 384 -4.80 27.09 48.69
C ASP A 384 -4.13 26.92 47.32
N THR A 385 -2.91 27.44 47.18
CA THR A 385 -2.13 27.47 45.93
C THR A 385 -1.37 26.17 45.71
N ASP A 386 -2.08 25.13 45.27
CA ASP A 386 -1.46 23.96 44.64
C ASP A 386 -1.72 24.02 43.13
N LEU A 387 -0.67 24.32 42.36
CA LEU A 387 -0.68 24.32 40.90
C LEU A 387 -1.24 22.98 40.38
N PRO A 388 -2.37 22.97 39.66
CA PRO A 388 -2.88 21.75 39.07
C PRO A 388 -1.87 21.27 38.02
N LYS A 389 -1.28 20.10 38.27
CA LYS A 389 -0.61 19.32 37.22
C LYS A 389 -1.70 18.83 36.28
N ASP A 390 -2.05 19.66 35.30
CA ASP A 390 -2.85 19.26 34.16
C ASP A 390 -2.02 18.27 33.32
N LEU A 391 -2.08 17.00 33.74
CA LEU A 391 -1.60 15.87 32.99
C LEU A 391 -2.55 15.72 31.80
N ASN A 392 -2.13 16.22 30.63
CA ASN A 392 -2.80 15.94 29.35
C ASN A 392 -3.14 14.45 29.29
N LYS A 393 -4.43 14.14 29.39
CA LYS A 393 -4.88 12.76 29.34
C LYS A 393 -4.70 12.30 27.90
N LYS A 394 -3.83 11.32 27.68
CA LYS A 394 -3.71 10.67 26.37
C LYS A 394 -4.72 9.55 26.26
N LYS A 395 -5.50 9.54 25.18
CA LYS A 395 -6.46 8.47 24.90
C LYS A 395 -5.80 7.38 24.08
N LYS A 396 -5.87 6.14 24.57
CA LYS A 396 -5.43 4.95 23.84
C LYS A 396 -6.50 4.51 22.83
N ILE A 397 -6.12 4.39 21.56
CA ILE A 397 -7.01 4.01 20.46
C ILE A 397 -6.48 2.74 19.81
N ARG A 398 -7.40 1.85 19.40
CA ARG A 398 -7.10 0.59 18.68
C ARG A 398 -7.95 0.48 17.41
N PRO A 399 -7.56 1.16 16.32
CA PRO A 399 -8.36 1.22 15.10
C PRO A 399 -8.63 -0.13 14.45
N ILE A 400 -7.67 -1.07 14.55
CA ILE A 400 -7.72 -2.38 13.88
C ILE A 400 -8.35 -3.47 14.77
N LEU A 401 -8.74 -3.15 16.01
CA LEU A 401 -9.25 -4.14 16.95
C LEU A 401 -10.54 -4.79 16.41
N GLY A 402 -10.50 -6.11 16.21
CA GLY A 402 -11.64 -6.87 15.68
C GLY A 402 -11.92 -6.67 14.18
N ALA A 403 -11.09 -5.89 13.47
CA ALA A 403 -11.23 -5.72 12.03
C ALA A 403 -10.90 -7.03 11.31
N ARG A 404 -11.76 -7.50 10.40
CA ARG A 404 -11.54 -8.67 9.55
C ARG A 404 -10.63 -8.30 8.38
N LEU A 405 -9.41 -8.82 8.38
CA LEU A 405 -8.39 -8.51 7.38
C LEU A 405 -8.22 -9.65 6.38
N ILE A 406 -7.79 -9.30 5.17
CA ILE A 406 -7.56 -10.28 4.10
C ILE A 406 -6.09 -10.67 4.05
N LEU A 407 -5.84 -11.97 4.02
CA LEU A 407 -4.55 -12.57 3.72
C LEU A 407 -4.50 -12.88 2.23
N VAL A 408 -3.48 -12.36 1.55
CA VAL A 408 -3.19 -12.64 0.14
C VAL A 408 -1.89 -13.42 -0.01
N ASP A 409 -1.76 -14.15 -1.12
CA ASP A 409 -0.48 -14.74 -1.53
C ASP A 409 0.44 -13.70 -2.21
N GLU A 410 1.54 -14.19 -2.78
CA GLU A 410 2.51 -13.40 -3.53
C GLU A 410 1.95 -12.79 -4.82
N VAL A 411 1.00 -13.47 -5.47
CA VAL A 411 0.32 -13.01 -6.69
C VAL A 411 -0.77 -11.97 -6.37
N GLY A 412 -1.21 -11.92 -5.11
CA GLY A 412 -2.27 -11.02 -4.64
C GLY A 412 -3.65 -11.66 -4.60
N CYS A 413 -3.75 -12.98 -4.79
CA CYS A 413 -4.99 -13.72 -4.64
C CYS A 413 -5.31 -13.84 -3.15
N ALA A 414 -6.58 -13.62 -2.76
CA ALA A 414 -7.01 -13.83 -1.39
C ALA A 414 -7.02 -15.32 -1.05
N ILE A 415 -6.26 -15.68 -0.03
CA ILE A 415 -6.11 -17.07 0.43
C ILE A 415 -6.84 -17.31 1.75
N GLY A 416 -7.09 -16.24 2.53
CA GLY A 416 -7.91 -16.33 3.73
C GLY A 416 -8.33 -14.99 4.32
N ILE A 417 -9.19 -15.05 5.32
CA ILE A 417 -9.69 -13.89 6.07
C ILE A 417 -9.74 -14.23 7.57
N CYS A 418 -9.33 -13.29 8.43
CA CYS A 418 -9.49 -13.42 9.88
C CYS A 418 -9.55 -12.08 10.62
#